data_AF-A0A7C5MG11-F1
#
_entry.id   AF-A0A7C5MG11-F1
#
_cell.length_a   1.000
_cell.length_b   1.000
_cell.length_c   1.000
_cell.angle_alpha   90.00
_cell.angle_beta   90.00
_cell.angle_gamma   90.00
#
_symmetry.space_group_name_H-M   'P 1'
#
loop_
_entity.id
_entity.type
_entity.pdbx_description
1 polymer ?
#
loop_
_entity_poly.entity_id
_entity_poly.type
_entity_poly.pdbx_seq_one_letter_code
_entity_poly.pdbx_strand_id
1 'polypeptide(L)'
;ALTFYAFSSLLIASAAIGANDVSAGMLIALATFLFTISIRKNSSKILIVSAITAGLAVCFKQFSIFFPFFALIYLKKKKLNWRSYLFTFLAVIALISLPFLILSPLQYLREVLLFHVAERIYSSQFILYYLLPKPLNSIYESPLWFIIYITVILLTLAFLAYKIKVLFNIIVYPILAWFIALFLGRYLTISYFAFLIPEICLLIFISNNKS
;
A
#
# COMPACT_ATOMS: atom_id res chain seq x y z
N ALA A 1 2.42 -19.84 -10.58
CA ALA A 1 2.35 -18.61 -9.76
C ALA A 1 1.33 -18.74 -8.62
N LEU A 2 0.02 -18.86 -8.89
CA LEU A 2 -1.02 -19.02 -7.85
C LEU A 2 -0.84 -20.26 -6.95
N THR A 3 -0.39 -21.39 -7.52
CA THR A 3 -0.05 -22.59 -6.74
C THR A 3 1.14 -22.34 -5.81
N PHE A 4 2.19 -21.68 -6.30
CA PHE A 4 3.36 -21.29 -5.48
C PHE A 4 2.99 -20.27 -4.40
N TYR A 5 2.04 -19.37 -4.70
CA TYR A 5 1.45 -18.45 -3.73
C TYR A 5 0.70 -19.19 -2.61
N ALA A 6 -0.17 -20.16 -2.95
CA ALA A 6 -0.94 -20.94 -1.99
C ALA A 6 -0.07 -21.86 -1.10
N PHE A 7 1.08 -22.33 -1.62
CA PHE A 7 2.00 -23.23 -0.89
C PHE A 7 3.23 -22.54 -0.28
N SER A 8 3.31 -21.22 -0.33
CA SER A 8 4.39 -20.49 0.32
C SER A 8 4.29 -20.65 1.84
N SER A 9 5.27 -21.33 2.43
CA SER A 9 5.35 -21.55 3.89
C SER A 9 5.31 -20.24 4.68
N LEU A 10 5.85 -19.16 4.11
CA LEU A 10 5.80 -17.81 4.67
C LEU A 10 4.38 -17.24 4.72
N LEU A 11 3.58 -17.51 3.69
CA LEU A 11 2.16 -17.10 3.62
C LEU A 11 1.29 -17.96 4.53
N ILE A 12 1.52 -19.27 4.56
CA ILE A 12 0.82 -20.19 5.47
C ILE A 12 1.10 -19.78 6.92
N ALA A 13 2.36 -19.49 7.27
CA ALA A 13 2.73 -19.00 8.59
C ALA A 13 2.09 -17.63 8.90
N SER A 14 2.12 -16.69 7.95
CA SER A 14 1.53 -15.35 8.14
C SER A 14 0.00 -15.39 8.28
N ALA A 15 -0.66 -16.27 7.52
CA ALA A 15 -2.10 -16.51 7.58
C ALA A 15 -2.49 -17.25 8.87
N ALA A 16 -1.68 -18.23 9.31
CA ALA A 16 -1.89 -18.96 10.56
C ALA A 16 -1.74 -18.07 11.80
N ILE A 17 -0.91 -17.02 11.73
CA ILE A 17 -0.77 -16.02 12.80
C ILE A 17 -1.89 -14.96 12.76
N GLY A 18 -2.79 -15.01 11.77
CA GLY A 18 -3.93 -14.10 11.68
C GLY A 18 -3.54 -12.65 11.37
N ALA A 19 -2.40 -12.44 10.71
CA ALA A 19 -1.94 -11.10 10.41
C ALA A 19 -2.85 -10.44 9.37
N ASN A 20 -3.37 -9.24 9.70
CA ASN A 20 -4.17 -8.38 8.80
C ASN A 20 -3.48 -8.11 7.44
N ASP A 21 -2.16 -8.31 7.37
CA ASP A 21 -1.34 -8.20 6.16
C ASP A 21 -1.79 -9.12 5.02
N VAL A 22 -2.25 -10.34 5.35
CA VAL A 22 -2.67 -11.31 4.33
C VAL A 22 -4.01 -10.90 3.71
N SER A 23 -4.96 -10.48 4.55
CA SER A 23 -6.27 -9.98 4.10
C SER A 23 -6.11 -8.71 3.25
N ALA A 24 -5.29 -7.77 3.70
CA ALA A 24 -5.01 -6.55 2.95
C ALA A 24 -4.32 -6.84 1.61
N GLY A 25 -3.35 -7.76 1.59
CA GLY A 25 -2.65 -8.21 0.38
C GLY A 25 -3.59 -8.85 -0.65
N MET A 26 -4.53 -9.69 -0.19
CA MET A 26 -5.52 -10.31 -1.07
C MET A 26 -6.50 -9.27 -1.64
N LEU A 27 -6.98 -8.35 -0.80
CA LEU A 27 -7.88 -7.28 -1.23
C LEU A 27 -7.20 -6.36 -2.26
N ILE A 28 -5.94 -5.99 -2.06
CA ILE A 28 -5.24 -5.11 -3.00
C ILE A 28 -4.97 -5.79 -4.35
N ALA A 29 -4.64 -7.08 -4.34
CA ALA A 29 -4.53 -7.87 -5.58
C ALA A 29 -5.87 -7.98 -6.31
N LEU A 30 -6.96 -8.27 -5.60
CA LEU A 30 -8.30 -8.27 -6.18
C LEU A 30 -8.67 -6.90 -6.75
N ALA A 31 -8.38 -5.81 -6.03
CA ALA A 31 -8.61 -4.45 -6.49
C ALA A 31 -7.82 -4.15 -7.78
N THR A 32 -6.56 -4.56 -7.85
CA THR A 32 -5.68 -4.42 -9.03
C THR A 32 -6.18 -5.23 -10.22
N PHE A 33 -6.62 -6.46 -9.99
CA PHE A 33 -7.20 -7.32 -11.02
C PHE A 33 -8.49 -6.73 -11.60
N LEU A 34 -9.44 -6.35 -10.71
CA LEU A 34 -10.69 -5.70 -11.10
C LEU A 34 -10.43 -4.39 -11.84
N PHE A 35 -9.46 -3.59 -11.38
CA PHE A 35 -9.05 -2.37 -12.06
C PHE A 35 -8.61 -2.68 -13.50
N THR A 36 -7.70 -3.64 -13.67
CA THR A 36 -7.19 -4.04 -15.00
C THR A 36 -8.31 -4.51 -15.92
N ILE A 37 -9.24 -5.32 -15.41
CA ILE A 37 -10.43 -5.77 -16.17
C ILE A 37 -11.33 -4.58 -16.52
N SER A 38 -11.54 -3.66 -15.58
CA SER A 38 -12.39 -2.49 -15.80
C SER A 38 -11.88 -1.64 -16.96
N ILE A 39 -10.56 -1.50 -17.10
CA ILE A 39 -9.93 -0.77 -18.21
C ILE A 39 -10.09 -1.55 -19.52
N ARG A 40 -9.81 -2.86 -19.52
CA ARG A 40 -9.94 -3.71 -20.72
C ARG A 40 -11.38 -3.79 -21.26
N LYS A 41 -12.36 -3.87 -20.36
CA LYS A 41 -13.79 -3.96 -20.72
C LYS A 41 -14.49 -2.59 -20.75
N ASN A 42 -13.76 -1.49 -20.51
CA ASN A 42 -14.31 -0.15 -20.36
C ASN A 42 -15.56 -0.09 -19.44
N SER A 43 -15.51 -0.78 -18.30
CA SER A 43 -16.66 -0.97 -17.41
C SER A 43 -16.57 -0.12 -16.14
N SER A 44 -17.45 0.87 -16.01
CA SER A 44 -17.56 1.71 -14.81
C SER A 44 -17.99 0.93 -13.57
N LYS A 45 -18.85 -0.09 -13.73
CA LYS A 45 -19.30 -0.94 -12.62
C LYS A 45 -18.12 -1.70 -12.00
N ILE A 46 -17.29 -2.32 -12.82
CA ILE A 46 -16.10 -3.06 -12.34
C ILE A 46 -15.09 -2.09 -11.72
N LEU A 47 -14.97 -0.87 -12.26
CA LEU A 47 -14.12 0.18 -11.69
C LEU A 47 -14.58 0.60 -10.28
N ILE A 48 -15.90 0.72 -10.06
CA ILE A 48 -16.49 1.00 -8.74
C ILE A 48 -16.18 -0.14 -7.77
N VAL A 49 -16.36 -1.40 -8.18
CA VAL A 49 -16.02 -2.55 -7.33
C VAL A 49 -14.54 -2.55 -6.98
N SER A 50 -13.65 -2.25 -7.94
CA SER A 50 -12.21 -2.08 -7.68
C SER A 50 -11.93 -1.00 -6.63
N ALA A 51 -12.63 0.16 -6.71
CA ALA A 51 -12.51 1.23 -5.73
C ALA A 51 -12.98 0.81 -4.33
N ILE A 52 -14.07 0.05 -4.24
CA ILE A 52 -14.57 -0.50 -2.97
C ILE A 52 -13.52 -1.43 -2.36
N THR A 53 -13.01 -2.38 -3.14
CA THR A 53 -12.00 -3.34 -2.68
C THR A 53 -10.72 -2.65 -2.25
N ALA A 54 -10.27 -1.62 -2.98
CA ALA A 54 -9.11 -0.82 -2.59
C ALA A 54 -9.35 -0.04 -1.29
N GLY A 55 -10.54 0.53 -1.09
CA GLY A 55 -10.92 1.21 0.15
C GLY A 55 -10.88 0.26 1.35
N LEU A 56 -11.43 -0.94 1.19
CA LEU A 56 -11.36 -2.00 2.21
C LEU A 56 -9.90 -2.37 2.51
N ALA A 57 -9.06 -2.57 1.50
CA ALA A 57 -7.64 -2.89 1.68
C ALA A 57 -6.91 -1.83 2.52
N VAL A 58 -7.18 -0.54 2.27
CA VAL A 58 -6.61 0.58 3.04
C VAL A 58 -7.08 0.56 4.49
N CYS A 59 -8.34 0.18 4.74
CA CYS A 59 -8.85 0.09 6.11
C CYS A 59 -8.23 -1.07 6.90
N PHE A 60 -7.85 -2.17 6.25
CA PHE A 60 -7.07 -3.24 6.88
C PHE A 60 -5.60 -2.85 7.08
N LYS A 61 -5.03 -2.12 6.11
CA LYS A 61 -3.62 -1.73 6.10
C LYS A 61 -3.46 -0.42 5.34
N GLN A 62 -3.08 0.65 6.04
CA GLN A 62 -2.94 2.00 5.48
C GLN A 62 -1.92 2.06 4.33
N PHE A 63 -0.89 1.21 4.35
CA PHE A 63 0.10 1.15 3.26
C PHE A 63 -0.48 0.66 1.92
N SER A 64 -1.67 0.05 1.92
CA SER A 64 -2.40 -0.28 0.68
C SER A 64 -2.78 0.97 -0.13
N ILE A 65 -2.63 2.18 0.44
CA ILE A 65 -2.96 3.46 -0.19
C ILE A 65 -2.15 3.73 -1.47
N PHE A 66 -0.99 3.08 -1.64
CA PHE A 66 -0.15 3.31 -2.81
C PHE A 66 -0.83 2.90 -4.12
N PHE A 67 -1.52 1.75 -4.15
CA PHE A 67 -2.25 1.33 -5.34
C PHE A 67 -3.36 2.30 -5.77
N PRO A 68 -4.37 2.65 -4.93
CA PRO A 68 -5.43 3.57 -5.32
C PRO A 68 -4.88 4.96 -5.67
N PHE A 69 -3.80 5.41 -5.04
CA PHE A 69 -3.10 6.64 -5.43
C PHE A 69 -2.63 6.57 -6.89
N PHE A 70 -1.86 5.54 -7.26
CA PHE A 70 -1.35 5.40 -8.64
C PHE A 70 -2.46 5.08 -9.65
N ALA A 71 -3.48 4.33 -9.27
CA ALA A 71 -4.67 4.07 -10.08
C ALA A 71 -5.42 5.36 -10.41
N LEU A 72 -5.63 6.23 -9.42
CA LEU A 72 -6.25 7.56 -9.60
C LEU A 72 -5.47 8.44 -10.57
N ILE A 73 -4.14 8.50 -10.42
CA ILE A 73 -3.26 9.26 -11.32
C ILE A 73 -3.38 8.73 -12.76
N TYR A 74 -3.38 7.41 -12.94
CA TYR A 74 -3.57 6.82 -14.26
C TYR A 74 -4.92 7.16 -14.88
N LEU A 75 -6.03 6.98 -14.14
CA LEU A 75 -7.38 7.30 -14.61
C LEU A 75 -7.47 8.79 -15.00
N LYS A 76 -6.92 9.69 -14.18
CA LYS A 76 -6.90 11.13 -14.46
C LYS A 76 -6.12 11.44 -15.74
N LYS A 77 -4.92 10.87 -15.90
CA LYS A 77 -4.09 11.04 -17.12
C LYS A 77 -4.77 10.51 -18.38
N LYS A 78 -5.51 9.41 -18.27
CA LYS A 78 -6.27 8.81 -19.37
C LYS A 78 -7.67 9.40 -19.56
N LYS A 79 -8.05 10.42 -18.79
CA LYS A 79 -9.38 11.05 -18.81
C LYS A 79 -10.53 10.05 -18.64
N LEU A 80 -10.32 9.00 -17.85
CA LEU A 80 -11.33 8.00 -17.50
C LEU A 80 -12.12 8.45 -16.26
N ASN A 81 -13.07 7.62 -15.78
CA ASN A 81 -13.99 7.90 -14.67
C ASN A 81 -13.30 7.96 -13.27
N TRP A 82 -12.25 8.77 -13.13
CA TRP A 82 -11.46 8.92 -11.91
C TRP A 82 -12.26 9.51 -10.74
N ARG A 83 -13.25 10.36 -11.01
CA ARG A 83 -14.12 10.95 -9.97
C ARG A 83 -14.96 9.89 -9.27
N SER A 84 -15.57 9.00 -10.05
CA SER A 84 -16.35 7.89 -9.50
C SER A 84 -15.48 6.94 -8.68
N TYR A 85 -14.28 6.62 -9.17
CA TYR A 85 -13.31 5.83 -8.41
C TYR A 85 -12.93 6.52 -7.10
N LEU A 86 -12.54 7.81 -7.15
CA LEU A 86 -12.15 8.59 -5.97
C LEU A 86 -13.27 8.67 -4.94
N PHE A 87 -14.48 9.04 -5.37
CA PHE A 87 -15.62 9.19 -4.48
C PHE A 87 -15.98 7.86 -3.81
N THR A 88 -16.03 6.78 -4.58
CA THR A 88 -16.32 5.44 -4.04
C THR A 88 -15.26 5.00 -3.04
N PHE A 89 -13.99 5.18 -3.39
CA PHE A 89 -12.86 4.85 -2.53
C PHE A 89 -12.91 5.62 -1.19
N LEU A 90 -13.10 6.93 -1.25
CA LEU A 90 -13.22 7.77 -0.05
C LEU A 90 -14.47 7.47 0.76
N ALA A 91 -15.59 7.14 0.11
CA ALA A 91 -16.82 6.78 0.81
C ALA A 91 -16.65 5.50 1.63
N VAL A 92 -15.96 4.48 1.11
CA VAL A 92 -15.67 3.25 1.86
C VAL A 92 -14.76 3.53 3.06
N ILE A 93 -13.69 4.31 2.87
CA ILE A 93 -12.81 4.70 3.98
C ILE A 93 -13.59 5.48 5.03
N ALA A 94 -14.35 6.50 4.61
CA ALA A 94 -15.14 7.30 5.52
C ALA A 94 -16.15 6.43 6.30
N LEU A 95 -16.88 5.54 5.64
CA LEU A 95 -17.87 4.68 6.29
C LEU A 95 -17.25 3.80 7.38
N ILE A 96 -16.02 3.32 7.19
CA ILE A 96 -15.33 2.47 8.15
C ILE A 96 -14.62 3.29 9.23
N SER A 97 -13.93 4.36 8.84
CA SER A 97 -13.09 5.16 9.73
C SER A 97 -13.87 6.16 10.59
N LEU A 98 -14.99 6.68 10.09
CA LEU A 98 -15.72 7.78 10.74
C LEU A 98 -16.23 7.44 12.15
N PRO A 99 -16.77 6.23 12.44
CA PRO A 99 -17.16 5.87 13.79
C PRO A 99 -15.99 5.98 14.78
N PHE A 100 -14.79 5.51 14.41
CA PHE A 100 -13.61 5.59 15.26
C PHE A 100 -13.08 7.01 15.39
N LEU A 101 -13.13 7.78 14.32
CA LEU A 101 -12.72 9.18 14.32
C LEU A 101 -13.63 10.05 15.21
N ILE A 102 -14.93 9.76 15.25
CA ILE A 102 -15.88 10.47 16.13
C ILE A 102 -15.68 10.07 17.59
N LEU A 103 -15.51 8.76 17.87
CA LEU A 103 -15.42 8.26 19.24
C LEU A 103 -14.08 8.59 19.93
N SER A 104 -12.97 8.52 19.21
CA SER A 104 -11.64 8.79 19.77
C SER A 104 -10.66 9.30 18.70
N PRO A 105 -10.78 10.57 18.26
CA PRO A 105 -10.05 11.09 17.11
C PRO A 105 -8.53 11.03 17.29
N LEU A 106 -8.02 11.45 18.44
CA LEU A 106 -6.58 11.50 18.70
C LEU A 106 -5.96 10.10 18.75
N GLN A 107 -6.62 9.16 19.42
CA GLN A 107 -6.13 7.78 19.51
C GLN A 107 -6.20 7.10 18.14
N TYR A 108 -7.30 7.26 17.42
CA TYR A 108 -7.44 6.70 16.08
C TYR A 108 -6.36 7.21 15.12
N LEU A 109 -6.13 8.53 15.07
CA LEU A 109 -5.10 9.11 14.21
C LEU A 109 -3.69 8.67 14.61
N ARG A 110 -3.41 8.56 15.91
CA ARG A 110 -2.12 8.05 16.40
C ARG A 110 -1.89 6.61 15.95
N GLU A 111 -2.87 5.73 16.11
CA GLU A 111 -2.77 4.31 15.72
C GLU A 111 -2.64 4.13 14.20
N VAL A 112 -3.36 4.93 13.42
CA VAL A 112 -3.33 4.82 11.95
C VAL A 112 -2.08 5.49 11.34
N LEU A 113 -1.62 6.63 11.87
CA LEU A 113 -0.55 7.43 11.26
C LEU A 113 0.82 7.26 11.92
N LEU A 114 0.88 7.22 13.26
CA LEU A 114 2.14 7.33 14.00
C LEU A 114 2.69 5.97 14.44
N PHE A 115 1.83 5.00 14.71
CA PHE A 115 2.21 3.70 15.27
C PHE A 115 3.27 2.96 14.43
N HIS A 116 3.16 2.99 13.10
CA HIS A 116 4.13 2.31 12.20
C HIS A 116 5.37 3.13 11.86
N VAL A 117 5.32 4.45 12.04
CA VAL A 117 6.40 5.34 11.57
C VAL A 117 7.29 5.81 12.72
N ALA A 118 6.74 5.99 13.92
CA ALA A 118 7.44 6.62 15.03
C ALA A 118 7.61 5.72 16.27
N GLU A 119 6.66 4.82 16.57
CA GLU A 119 6.54 4.25 17.92
C GLU A 119 7.23 2.89 18.13
N ARG A 120 7.36 2.05 17.10
CA ARG A 120 8.04 0.74 17.22
C ARG A 120 9.31 0.70 16.37
N ILE A 121 10.45 0.48 17.00
CA ILE A 121 11.74 0.25 16.33
C ILE A 121 11.97 -1.26 16.23
N TYR A 122 11.56 -1.84 15.11
CA TYR A 122 11.72 -3.27 14.80
C TYR A 122 11.82 -3.43 13.28
N SER A 123 12.86 -2.86 12.64
CA SER A 123 13.06 -2.98 11.19
C SER A 123 14.52 -3.24 10.80
N SER A 124 14.83 -3.31 9.49
CA SER A 124 16.21 -3.33 9.01
C SER A 124 17.03 -2.13 9.51
N GLN A 125 16.36 -1.05 9.90
CA GLN A 125 16.98 0.10 10.54
C GLN A 125 17.36 -0.14 11.99
N PHE A 126 16.88 -1.19 12.64
CA PHE A 126 17.37 -1.61 13.96
C PHE A 126 18.86 -1.92 13.86
N ILE A 127 19.29 -2.70 12.85
CA ILE A 127 20.71 -2.98 12.62
C ILE A 127 21.47 -1.67 12.35
N LEU A 128 20.93 -0.79 11.52
CA LEU A 128 21.54 0.51 11.22
C LEU A 128 21.68 1.36 12.50
N TYR A 129 20.65 1.40 13.35
CA TYR A 129 20.63 2.13 14.62
C TYR A 129 21.71 1.65 15.60
N TYR A 130 22.01 0.35 15.67
CA TYR A 130 23.12 -0.15 16.49
C TYR A 130 24.50 0.07 15.87
N LEU A 131 24.58 0.31 14.56
CA LEU A 131 25.82 0.62 13.85
C LEU A 131 26.12 2.13 13.78
N LEU A 132 25.11 2.97 13.99
CA LEU A 132 25.25 4.42 13.94
C LEU A 132 26.00 4.96 15.17
N PRO A 133 26.92 5.93 14.99
CA PRO A 133 27.47 6.72 16.08
C PRO A 133 26.38 7.34 16.96
N LYS A 134 26.59 7.41 18.28
CA LYS A 134 25.62 7.97 19.25
C LYS A 134 24.96 9.31 18.84
N PRO A 135 25.66 10.28 18.21
CA PRO A 135 25.04 11.53 17.76
C PRO A 135 24.00 11.36 16.63
N LEU A 136 24.08 10.27 15.84
CA LEU A 136 23.12 9.97 14.79
C LEU A 136 21.91 9.20 15.32
N ASN A 137 22.04 8.51 16.44
CA ASN A 137 20.91 7.84 17.11
C ASN A 137 19.90 8.86 17.66
N SER A 138 20.36 10.00 18.18
CA SER A 138 19.47 11.07 18.63
C SER A 138 18.69 11.70 17.47
N ILE A 139 19.32 11.86 16.30
CA ILE A 139 18.64 12.28 15.08
C ILE A 139 17.62 11.22 14.64
N TYR A 140 18.01 9.96 14.67
CA TYR A 140 17.16 8.83 14.30
C TYR A 140 15.90 8.76 15.15
N GLU A 141 15.98 9.00 16.46
CA GLU A 141 14.83 8.99 17.37
C GLU A 141 13.99 10.26 17.30
N SER A 142 14.62 11.39 16.94
CA SER A 142 13.95 12.69 16.86
C SER A 142 12.80 12.73 15.84
N PRO A 143 11.90 13.73 15.95
CA PRO A 143 10.88 14.02 14.93
C PRO A 143 11.46 14.30 13.54
N LEU A 144 12.76 14.64 13.44
CA LEU A 144 13.42 14.93 12.18
C LEU A 144 13.43 13.72 11.24
N TRP A 145 13.57 12.50 11.78
CA TRP A 145 13.48 11.28 10.96
C TRP A 145 12.09 11.09 10.34
N PHE A 146 11.03 11.39 11.09
CA PHE A 146 9.66 11.35 10.57
C PHE A 146 9.49 12.34 9.41
N ILE A 147 10.07 13.53 9.52
CA ILE A 147 10.08 14.54 8.44
C ILE A 147 10.83 14.01 7.21
N ILE A 148 12.02 13.42 7.38
CA ILE A 148 12.78 12.81 6.29
C ILE A 148 11.96 11.70 5.63
N TYR A 149 11.40 10.78 6.43
CA TYR A 149 10.57 9.68 5.96
C TYR A 149 9.42 10.18 5.07
N ILE A 150 8.60 11.10 5.59
CA ILE A 150 7.45 11.64 4.85
C ILE A 150 7.92 12.37 3.58
N THR A 151 8.98 13.17 3.67
CA THR A 151 9.52 13.92 2.53
C THR A 151 9.97 12.98 1.41
N VAL A 152 10.77 11.95 1.73
CA VAL A 152 11.26 10.99 0.73
C VAL A 152 10.10 10.20 0.12
N ILE A 153 9.10 9.81 0.91
CA ILE A 153 7.91 9.13 0.40
C ILE A 153 7.12 10.03 -0.55
N LEU A 154 6.86 11.28 -0.16
CA LEU A 154 6.14 12.23 -1.02
C LEU A 154 6.88 12.50 -2.33
N LEU A 155 8.20 12.70 -2.28
CA LEU A 155 9.03 12.88 -3.48
C LEU A 155 8.99 11.64 -4.38
N THR A 156 9.08 10.45 -3.79
CA THR A 156 8.98 9.17 -4.51
C THR A 156 7.62 9.04 -5.20
N LEU A 157 6.53 9.28 -4.45
CA LEU A 157 5.17 9.22 -4.99
C LEU A 157 4.98 10.23 -6.14
N ALA A 158 5.44 11.47 -5.99
CA ALA A 158 5.36 12.49 -7.02
C ALA A 158 6.16 12.09 -8.28
N PHE A 159 7.40 11.64 -8.11
CA PHE A 159 8.26 11.19 -9.21
C PHE A 159 7.66 10.01 -9.97
N LEU A 160 7.23 8.97 -9.26
CA LEU A 160 6.61 7.79 -9.88
C LEU A 160 5.28 8.14 -10.52
N ALA A 161 4.45 9.00 -9.88
CA ALA A 161 3.18 9.45 -10.43
C ALA A 161 3.37 10.19 -11.76
N TYR A 162 4.40 11.05 -11.84
CA TYR A 162 4.77 11.72 -13.08
C TYR A 162 5.12 10.72 -14.20
N LYS A 163 5.80 9.62 -13.87
CA LYS A 163 6.22 8.58 -14.84
C LYS A 163 5.10 7.60 -15.24
N ILE A 164 3.91 7.63 -14.61
CA ILE A 164 2.80 6.76 -15.04
C ILE A 164 2.39 7.06 -16.49
N LYS A 165 2.48 6.04 -17.34
CA LYS A 165 2.04 6.09 -18.76
C LYS A 165 1.19 4.88 -19.16
N VAL A 166 1.51 3.70 -18.63
CA VAL A 166 0.93 2.41 -19.00
C VAL A 166 0.36 1.69 -17.78
N LEU A 167 -0.57 0.74 -18.00
CA LEU A 167 -1.21 -0.07 -16.95
C LEU A 167 -0.20 -0.77 -16.05
N PHE A 168 0.89 -1.28 -16.63
CA PHE A 168 1.97 -1.94 -15.89
C PHE A 168 2.56 -1.08 -14.76
N ASN A 169 2.67 0.24 -14.96
CA ASN A 169 3.22 1.16 -13.97
C ASN A 169 2.34 1.24 -12.71
N ILE A 170 1.04 0.98 -12.83
CA ILE A 170 0.08 1.03 -11.71
C ILE A 170 0.28 -0.15 -10.76
N ILE A 171 1.05 -1.17 -11.15
CA ILE A 171 1.34 -2.33 -10.31
C ILE A 171 2.77 -2.24 -9.78
N VAL A 172 3.73 -1.88 -10.64
CA VAL A 172 5.14 -1.78 -10.23
C VAL A 172 5.39 -0.60 -9.28
N TYR A 173 4.79 0.57 -9.54
CA TYR A 173 5.07 1.76 -8.73
C TYR A 173 4.53 1.70 -7.30
N PRO A 174 3.33 1.14 -7.02
CA PRO A 174 2.92 0.87 -5.65
C PRO A 174 3.89 -0.06 -4.91
N ILE A 175 4.34 -1.14 -5.56
CA ILE A 175 5.28 -2.10 -4.98
C ILE A 175 6.61 -1.40 -4.64
N LEU A 176 7.13 -0.55 -5.54
CA LEU A 176 8.35 0.22 -5.29
C LEU A 176 8.17 1.23 -4.15
N ALA A 177 7.06 1.99 -4.15
CA ALA A 177 6.75 2.93 -3.09
C ALA A 177 6.61 2.22 -1.73
N TRP A 178 6.03 1.02 -1.72
CA TRP A 178 5.95 0.16 -0.55
C TRP A 178 7.33 -0.27 -0.06
N PHE A 179 8.20 -0.79 -0.93
CA PHE A 179 9.56 -1.18 -0.52
C PHE A 179 10.35 0.00 0.05
N ILE A 180 10.21 1.19 -0.53
CA ILE A 180 10.84 2.42 -0.03
C ILE A 180 10.25 2.77 1.35
N ALA A 181 8.92 2.71 1.52
CA ALA A 181 8.26 2.91 2.81
C ALA A 181 8.73 1.92 3.87
N LEU A 182 8.86 0.64 3.53
CA LEU A 182 9.37 -0.38 4.45
C LEU A 182 10.83 -0.17 4.83
N PHE A 183 11.67 0.20 3.86
CA PHE A 183 13.09 0.43 4.09
C PHE A 183 13.32 1.67 4.95
N LEU A 184 12.51 2.71 4.78
CA LEU A 184 12.59 3.96 5.55
C LEU A 184 11.85 3.87 6.89
N GLY A 185 10.92 2.94 7.04
CA GLY A 185 10.11 2.75 8.24
C GLY A 185 10.92 2.20 9.41
N ARG A 186 10.59 2.66 10.63
CA ARG A 186 11.18 2.14 11.87
C ARG A 186 10.66 0.75 12.24
N TYR A 187 9.55 0.32 11.64
CA TYR A 187 8.91 -0.97 11.89
C TYR A 187 8.77 -1.79 10.60
N LEU A 188 9.31 -3.00 10.61
CA LEU A 188 9.20 -3.99 9.53
C LEU A 188 8.87 -5.35 10.13
N THR A 189 7.90 -6.02 9.54
CA THR A 189 7.56 -7.39 9.91
C THR A 189 7.66 -8.27 8.69
N ILE A 190 7.96 -9.55 8.90
CA ILE A 190 8.02 -10.54 7.81
C ILE A 190 6.65 -10.65 7.10
N SER A 191 5.54 -10.44 7.83
CA SER A 191 4.19 -10.45 7.26
C SER A 191 3.95 -9.33 6.24
N TYR A 192 4.77 -8.27 6.22
CA TYR A 192 4.68 -7.23 5.18
C TYR A 192 5.10 -7.73 3.79
N PHE A 193 5.89 -8.81 3.71
CA PHE A 193 6.16 -9.46 2.43
C PHE A 193 4.96 -10.28 1.97
N ALA A 194 4.24 -10.91 2.89
CA ALA A 194 3.00 -11.64 2.58
C ALA A 194 1.95 -10.73 1.90
N PHE A 195 1.93 -9.44 2.26
CA PHE A 195 1.09 -8.42 1.62
C PHE A 195 1.38 -8.24 0.12
N LEU A 196 2.66 -8.26 -0.29
CA LEU A 196 3.09 -7.94 -1.66
C LEU A 196 3.04 -9.12 -2.64
N ILE A 197 3.17 -10.36 -2.15
CA ILE A 197 3.25 -11.55 -3.02
C ILE A 197 2.05 -11.66 -3.99
N PRO A 198 0.79 -11.39 -3.58
CA PRO A 198 -0.36 -11.39 -4.49
C PRO A 198 -0.18 -10.45 -5.69
N GLU A 199 0.28 -9.22 -5.45
CA GLU A 199 0.50 -8.22 -6.51
C GLU A 199 1.67 -8.60 -7.42
N ILE A 200 2.74 -9.15 -6.86
CA ILE A 200 3.89 -9.65 -7.64
C ILE A 200 3.45 -10.81 -8.54
N CYS A 201 2.59 -11.71 -8.06
CA CYS A 201 2.05 -12.79 -8.89
C CYS A 201 1.19 -12.24 -10.04
N LEU A 202 0.44 -11.16 -9.82
CA LEU A 202 -0.36 -10.50 -10.86
C LEU A 202 0.51 -9.84 -11.94
N LEU A 203 1.72 -9.35 -11.61
CA LEU A 203 2.64 -8.79 -12.60
C LEU A 203 2.95 -9.78 -13.73
N ILE A 204 3.14 -11.06 -13.41
CA ILE A 204 3.46 -12.12 -14.39
C ILE A 204 2.30 -12.31 -15.39
N PHE A 205 1.05 -12.24 -14.92
CA PHE A 205 -0.12 -12.38 -15.79
C PHE A 205 -0.33 -11.17 -16.70
N ILE A 206 0.11 -9.99 -16.28
CA ILE A 206 -0.09 -8.74 -17.03
C ILE A 206 1.07 -8.49 -18.00
N SER A 207 2.29 -8.93 -17.68
CA SER A 207 3.44 -8.87 -18.60
C SER A 207 3.28 -9.80 -19.80
N ASN A 208 2.68 -10.97 -19.62
CA ASN A 208 2.50 -11.98 -20.67
C ASN A 208 1.39 -11.62 -21.67
N ASN A 209 0.57 -10.61 -21.38
CA ASN A 209 -0.48 -10.12 -22.29
C ASN A 209 -0.03 -8.89 -23.10
N LYS A 210 1.28 -8.67 -23.26
CA LYS A 210 1.82 -7.79 -24.29
C LYS A 210 1.85 -8.56 -25.62
N SER A 211 0.67 -8.77 -26.20
CA SER A 211 0.47 -9.21 -27.60
C SER A 211 -0.48 -8.24 -28.26
#